data_AF-A0A1E5L808-F1
#
_entry.id   AF-A0A1E5L808-F1
#
_cell.length_a   1.000
_cell.length_b   1.000
_cell.length_c   1.000
_cell.angle_alpha   90.00
_cell.angle_beta   90.00
_cell.angle_gamma   90.00
#
_symmetry.space_group_name_H-M   'P 1'
#
loop_
_entity.id
_entity.type
_entity.pdbx_description
1 polymer ?
#
loop_
_entity_poly.entity_id
_entity_poly.type
_entity_poly.pdbx_seq_one_letter_code
_entity_poly.pdbx_strand_id
1 'polypeptide(L)'
;MNGRVLMVSVVLCLIILTGFSSLNKIDSIKINYANSNQEKILSDLSKKPLSKVFEEINIISGDGINNSNLIAHANTVSKRLNEISDEEVVKNIKDESNSNNLKIILIQSLQNQSGNLDKNIDSEFLKMVKNKNIDKEVRENLIWTLNNNSATTSTLEDIVFNDDEKLAFQAMKKIRSYDSEKAIKIADKIIAKYYSDKIQNERVRSAVKAKVEFFRHNKSLTKESDAFISLCIELLENPSYELMKDTAIFSLSELQNEAAISYILSSNDVEDYLKVYCIDQNYTTLLSMINNNLSDENIEIVIKAMNIYPITDLITPLKKVMEQSPNKQFSTSLIETEGNPVNKKWINY
;
A
#
# COMPACT_ATOMS: atom_id res chain seq x y z
N MET A 1 13.21 57.98 -22.78
CA MET A 1 12.93 56.53 -22.90
C MET A 1 13.54 55.74 -21.73
N ASN A 2 13.51 56.26 -20.49
CA ASN A 2 14.33 55.72 -19.37
C ASN A 2 13.52 55.07 -18.23
N GLY A 3 12.21 54.87 -18.39
CA GLY A 3 11.34 54.33 -17.33
C GLY A 3 11.19 52.80 -17.29
N ARG A 4 11.51 52.09 -18.39
CA ARG A 4 11.24 50.64 -18.51
C ARG A 4 12.42 49.73 -18.13
N VAL A 5 13.65 50.24 -18.14
CA VAL A 5 14.85 49.46 -17.77
C VAL A 5 15.01 49.35 -16.25
N LEU A 6 14.52 50.33 -15.47
CA LEU A 6 14.60 50.27 -14.01
C LEU A 6 13.65 49.23 -13.38
N MET A 7 12.50 48.97 -14.02
CA MET A 7 11.46 48.10 -13.44
C MET A 7 11.83 46.60 -13.56
N VAL A 8 12.58 46.21 -14.59
CA VAL A 8 13.03 44.82 -14.77
C VAL A 8 14.18 44.47 -13.83
N SER A 9 15.07 45.42 -13.51
CA SER A 9 16.18 45.21 -12.58
C SER A 9 15.74 45.11 -11.11
N VAL A 10 14.67 45.82 -10.71
CA VAL A 10 14.13 45.72 -9.34
C VAL A 10 13.43 44.38 -9.09
N VAL A 11 12.72 43.84 -10.09
CA VAL A 11 12.08 42.52 -9.99
C VAL A 11 13.13 41.39 -9.98
N LEU A 12 14.21 41.50 -10.76
CA LEU A 12 15.30 40.50 -10.73
C LEU A 12 16.10 40.55 -9.41
N CYS A 13 16.36 41.74 -8.86
CA CYS A 13 17.03 41.85 -7.55
C CYS A 13 16.18 41.31 -6.40
N LEU A 14 14.85 41.44 -6.45
CA LEU A 14 13.95 40.85 -5.46
C LEU A 14 13.93 39.32 -5.52
N ILE A 15 14.02 38.72 -6.71
CA ILE A 15 14.08 37.25 -6.89
C ILE A 15 15.44 36.69 -6.43
N ILE A 16 16.53 37.46 -6.57
CA ILE A 16 17.86 37.05 -6.09
C ILE A 16 17.95 37.20 -4.56
N LEU A 17 17.34 38.24 -3.96
CA LEU A 17 17.33 38.43 -2.51
C LEU A 17 16.48 37.40 -1.75
N THR A 18 15.38 36.90 -2.33
CA THR A 18 14.59 35.83 -1.70
C THR A 18 15.35 34.49 -1.72
N GLY A 19 16.07 34.18 -2.82
CA GLY A 19 16.88 32.96 -2.94
C GLY A 19 18.06 32.87 -1.95
N PHE A 20 18.73 33.99 -1.64
CA PHE A 20 19.81 33.99 -0.64
C PHE A 20 19.29 33.88 0.82
N SER A 21 18.05 34.31 1.08
CA SER A 21 17.46 34.24 2.43
C SER A 21 17.01 32.82 2.82
N SER A 22 16.54 32.02 1.85
CA SER A 22 16.12 30.62 2.09
C SER A 22 17.32 29.68 2.25
N LEU A 23 18.37 29.84 1.44
CA LEU A 23 19.62 29.05 1.55
C LEU A 23 20.28 29.22 2.93
N ASN A 24 20.38 30.46 3.43
CA ASN A 24 20.92 30.73 4.77
C ASN A 24 20.09 30.09 5.91
N LYS A 25 18.76 30.00 5.74
CA LYS A 25 17.88 29.34 6.74
C LYS A 25 18.04 27.83 6.71
N ILE A 26 18.08 27.21 5.53
CA ILE A 26 18.31 25.77 5.38
C ILE A 26 19.66 25.39 6.00
N ASP A 27 20.72 26.14 5.70
CA ASP A 27 22.04 25.88 6.24
C ASP A 27 22.05 26.05 7.77
N SER A 28 21.35 27.03 8.33
CA SER A 28 21.24 27.18 9.78
C SER A 28 20.52 26.00 10.46
N ILE A 29 19.44 25.47 9.87
CA ILE A 29 18.72 24.31 10.40
C ILE A 29 19.58 23.04 10.27
N LYS A 30 20.24 22.85 9.12
CA LYS A 30 21.19 21.75 8.93
C LYS A 30 22.32 21.84 9.94
N ILE A 31 22.92 23.02 10.16
CA ILE A 31 23.98 23.23 11.16
C ILE A 31 23.48 22.89 12.57
N ASN A 32 22.25 23.28 12.93
CA ASN A 32 21.67 22.98 14.25
C ASN A 32 21.56 21.46 14.52
N TYR A 33 21.43 20.64 13.47
CA TYR A 33 21.19 19.20 13.59
C TYR A 33 22.30 18.30 13.00
N ALA A 34 23.30 18.85 12.31
CA ALA A 34 24.31 18.11 11.53
C ALA A 34 25.12 17.10 12.36
N ASN A 35 25.26 17.33 13.67
CA ASN A 35 26.01 16.48 14.59
C ASN A 35 25.17 15.97 15.77
N SER A 36 23.84 16.04 15.65
CA SER A 36 22.92 15.61 16.71
C SER A 36 22.36 14.23 16.40
N ASN A 37 22.32 13.34 17.40
CA ASN A 37 21.59 12.08 17.26
C ASN A 37 20.07 12.32 17.32
N GLN A 38 19.28 11.32 16.93
CA GLN A 38 17.82 11.44 16.85
C GLN A 38 17.18 11.87 18.19
N GLU A 39 17.68 11.37 19.32
CA GLU A 39 17.19 11.73 20.66
C GLU A 39 17.39 13.22 20.97
N LYS A 40 18.55 13.78 20.64
CA LYS A 40 18.84 15.19 20.83
C LYS A 40 17.98 16.07 19.94
N ILE A 41 17.80 15.68 18.67
CA ILE A 41 16.92 16.42 17.74
C ILE A 41 15.49 16.45 18.28
N LEU A 42 14.95 15.31 18.73
CA LEU A 42 13.62 15.24 19.33
C LEU A 42 13.50 16.10 20.60
N SER A 43 14.52 16.08 21.47
CA SER A 43 14.58 16.93 22.67
C SER A 43 14.53 18.42 22.32
N ASP A 44 15.30 18.85 21.32
CA ASP A 44 15.33 20.25 20.90
C ASP A 44 14.01 20.69 20.25
N LEU A 45 13.42 19.83 19.40
CA LEU A 45 12.13 20.08 18.77
C LEU A 45 10.98 20.16 19.78
N SER A 46 11.00 19.33 20.83
CA SER A 46 9.97 19.33 21.88
C SER A 46 9.89 20.64 22.67
N LYS A 47 10.98 21.42 22.71
CA LYS A 47 11.03 22.72 23.41
C LYS A 47 10.58 23.88 22.54
N LYS A 48 10.45 23.69 21.21
CA LYS A 48 10.04 24.74 20.28
C LYS A 48 8.51 24.87 20.24
N PRO A 49 7.96 26.08 20.03
CA PRO A 49 6.56 26.23 19.65
C PRO A 49 6.25 25.42 18.39
N LEU A 50 5.06 24.82 18.31
CA LEU A 50 4.69 23.96 17.18
C LEU A 50 4.73 24.71 15.84
N SER A 51 4.36 25.99 15.83
CA SER A 51 4.50 26.88 14.66
C SER A 51 5.94 27.02 14.15
N LYS A 52 6.94 26.96 15.03
CA LYS A 52 8.36 26.94 14.64
C LYS A 52 8.77 25.59 14.07
N VAL A 53 8.21 24.49 14.57
CA VAL A 53 8.41 23.17 13.96
C VAL A 53 7.83 23.14 12.55
N PHE A 54 6.65 23.74 12.32
CA PHE A 54 6.06 23.87 10.98
C PHE A 54 6.92 24.72 10.05
N GLU A 55 7.45 25.86 10.52
CA GLU A 55 8.39 26.70 9.76
C GLU A 55 9.62 25.90 9.34
N GLU A 56 10.22 25.12 10.25
CA GLU A 56 11.38 24.28 9.92
C GLU A 56 11.03 23.19 8.89
N ILE A 57 9.88 22.54 9.00
CA ILE A 57 9.44 21.54 7.99
C ILE A 57 9.32 22.21 6.62
N ASN A 58 8.70 23.38 6.52
CA ASN A 58 8.57 24.11 5.27
C ASN A 58 9.93 24.50 4.67
N ILE A 59 10.88 24.91 5.50
CA ILE A 59 12.24 25.26 5.07
C ILE A 59 13.00 24.00 4.60
N ILE A 60 12.97 22.91 5.37
CA ILE A 60 13.64 21.64 5.03
C ILE A 60 13.04 21.03 3.76
N SER A 61 11.75 21.25 3.51
CA SER A 61 11.07 20.76 2.31
C SER A 61 11.40 21.57 1.05
N GLY A 62 12.10 22.71 1.19
CA GLY A 62 12.68 23.44 0.06
C GLY A 62 13.94 22.77 -0.48
N ASP A 63 14.04 22.68 -1.81
CA ASP A 63 15.22 22.25 -2.58
C ASP A 63 15.72 20.81 -2.35
N GLY A 64 14.89 19.82 -2.71
CA GLY A 64 15.36 18.46 -3.04
C GLY A 64 16.04 17.71 -1.89
N ILE A 65 15.79 18.13 -0.65
CA ILE A 65 16.36 17.52 0.54
C ILE A 65 15.71 16.16 0.80
N ASN A 66 16.52 15.19 1.23
CA ASN A 66 16.08 13.84 1.58
C ASN A 66 14.99 13.86 2.67
N ASN A 67 13.83 13.26 2.37
CA ASN A 67 12.69 13.12 3.28
C ASN A 67 13.05 12.44 4.61
N SER A 68 14.15 11.68 4.69
CA SER A 68 14.66 11.11 5.95
C SER A 68 14.92 12.18 7.02
N ASN A 69 15.22 13.41 6.62
CA ASN A 69 15.52 14.51 7.53
C ASN A 69 14.28 15.04 8.27
N LEU A 70 13.07 14.66 7.83
CA LEU A 70 11.81 15.09 8.44
C LEU A 70 11.28 14.10 9.48
N ILE A 71 11.91 12.93 9.68
CA ILE A 71 11.37 11.89 10.57
C ILE A 71 11.19 12.41 12.01
N ALA A 72 12.19 13.13 12.54
CA ALA A 72 12.11 13.70 13.88
C ALA A 72 11.03 14.79 13.98
N HIS A 73 10.94 15.67 12.99
CA HIS A 73 9.92 16.71 12.90
C HIS A 73 8.51 16.12 12.81
N ALA A 74 8.29 15.14 11.94
CA ALA A 74 7.02 14.43 11.80
C ALA A 74 6.61 13.74 13.10
N ASN A 75 7.55 13.11 13.81
CA ASN A 75 7.29 12.51 15.12
C ASN A 75 6.88 13.57 16.15
N THR A 76 7.57 14.70 16.20
CA THR A 76 7.22 15.81 17.09
C THR A 76 5.83 16.35 16.78
N VAL A 77 5.49 16.57 15.51
CA VAL A 77 4.15 17.03 15.11
C VAL A 77 3.09 16.01 15.53
N SER A 78 3.27 14.73 15.21
CA SER A 78 2.29 13.69 15.55
C SER A 78 2.02 13.58 17.05
N LYS A 79 3.05 13.71 17.90
CA LYS A 79 2.91 13.66 19.37
C LYS A 79 2.23 14.89 19.98
N ARG A 80 2.29 16.03 19.30
CA ARG A 80 1.88 17.34 19.81
C ARG A 80 0.72 17.94 19.04
N LEU A 81 0.11 17.19 18.11
CA LEU A 81 -0.98 17.69 17.27
C LEU A 81 -2.20 18.10 18.11
N ASN A 82 -2.41 17.45 19.26
CA ASN A 82 -3.45 17.80 20.23
C ASN A 82 -3.22 19.14 20.97
N GLU A 83 -2.08 19.81 20.76
CA GLU A 83 -1.84 21.16 21.27
C GLU A 83 -2.56 22.25 20.43
N ILE A 84 -3.04 21.89 19.24
CA ILE A 84 -3.79 22.78 18.34
C ILE A 84 -5.16 22.16 18.01
N SER A 85 -6.12 22.99 17.58
CA SER A 85 -7.44 22.50 17.20
C SER A 85 -7.43 21.90 15.80
N ASP A 86 -8.39 21.00 15.51
CA ASP A 86 -8.50 20.41 14.18
C ASP A 86 -8.74 21.47 13.09
N GLU A 87 -9.45 22.56 13.41
CA GLU A 87 -9.62 23.70 12.50
C GLU A 87 -8.29 24.39 12.18
N GLU A 88 -7.39 24.50 13.16
CA GLU A 88 -6.05 25.04 12.93
C GLU A 88 -5.20 24.09 12.08
N VAL A 89 -5.35 22.77 12.26
CA VAL A 89 -4.72 21.77 11.39
C VAL A 89 -5.22 21.92 9.94
N VAL A 90 -6.53 21.97 9.74
CA VAL A 90 -7.16 22.15 8.42
C VAL A 90 -6.71 23.45 7.76
N LYS A 91 -6.63 24.54 8.53
CA LYS A 91 -6.10 25.82 8.05
C LYS A 91 -4.67 25.68 7.52
N ASN A 92 -3.79 24.98 8.23
CA ASN A 92 -2.42 24.74 7.79
C ASN A 92 -2.35 23.81 6.57
N ILE A 93 -3.23 22.82 6.45
CA ILE A 93 -3.29 21.93 5.27
C ILE A 93 -3.72 22.72 4.02
N LYS A 94 -4.64 23.68 4.17
CA LYS A 94 -5.14 24.52 3.07
C LYS A 94 -4.22 25.66 2.66
N ASP A 95 -3.28 26.05 3.51
CA ASP A 95 -2.40 27.16 3.24
C ASP A 95 -1.46 26.83 2.06
N GLU A 96 -1.58 27.59 0.97
CA GLU A 96 -0.76 27.41 -0.23
C GLU A 96 0.72 27.75 0.01
N SER A 97 1.03 28.55 1.04
CA SER A 97 2.41 28.84 1.43
C SER A 97 3.11 27.69 2.16
N ASN A 98 2.32 26.72 2.69
CA ASN A 98 2.86 25.53 3.31
C ASN A 98 3.26 24.47 2.28
N SER A 99 4.40 23.82 2.54
CA SER A 99 4.92 22.72 1.73
C SER A 99 4.00 21.50 1.74
N ASN A 100 4.02 20.71 0.65
CA ASN A 100 3.26 19.46 0.58
C ASN A 100 3.66 18.48 1.68
N ASN A 101 4.95 18.42 2.03
CA ASN A 101 5.44 17.60 3.14
C ASN A 101 4.77 17.97 4.48
N LEU A 102 4.69 19.26 4.82
CA LEU A 102 3.98 19.69 6.03
C LEU A 102 2.51 19.26 5.97
N LYS A 103 1.84 19.49 4.83
CA LYS A 103 0.44 19.09 4.64
C LYS A 103 0.26 17.59 4.87
N ILE A 104 1.10 16.76 4.26
CA ILE A 104 1.08 15.29 4.39
C ILE A 104 1.34 14.86 5.84
N ILE A 105 2.34 15.44 6.52
CA ILE A 105 2.63 15.14 7.93
C ILE A 105 1.41 15.44 8.81
N LEU A 106 0.74 16.56 8.59
CA LEU A 106 -0.47 16.93 9.34
C LEU A 106 -1.61 15.95 9.06
N ILE A 107 -1.85 15.59 7.80
CA ILE A 107 -2.87 14.61 7.39
C ILE A 107 -2.61 13.24 8.04
N GLN A 108 -1.39 12.73 7.95
CA GLN A 108 -1.01 11.45 8.55
C GLN A 108 -1.07 11.49 10.09
N SER A 109 -0.74 12.63 10.69
CA SER A 109 -0.86 12.83 12.14
C SER A 109 -2.33 12.80 12.59
N LEU A 110 -3.23 13.42 11.83
CA LEU A 110 -4.68 13.34 12.06
C LEU A 110 -5.19 11.89 11.93
N GLN A 111 -4.74 11.16 10.91
CA GLN A 111 -5.14 9.76 10.73
C GLN A 111 -4.78 8.87 11.93
N ASN A 112 -3.66 9.16 12.60
CA ASN A 112 -3.21 8.41 13.77
C ASN A 112 -3.98 8.78 15.05
N GLN A 113 -4.73 9.89 15.06
CA GLN A 113 -5.62 10.22 16.16
C GLN A 113 -6.90 9.40 16.03
N SER A 114 -7.26 8.68 17.10
CA SER A 114 -8.44 7.82 17.12
C SER A 114 -9.72 8.67 17.10
N GLY A 115 -10.55 8.51 16.08
CA GLY A 115 -11.87 9.13 16.02
C GLY A 115 -12.35 9.36 14.59
N ASN A 116 -13.65 9.58 14.44
CA ASN A 116 -14.17 10.17 13.21
C ASN A 116 -13.88 11.68 13.24
N LEU A 117 -13.53 12.25 12.08
CA LEU A 117 -13.42 13.69 11.92
C LEU A 117 -14.77 14.37 12.19
N ASP A 118 -14.73 15.61 12.68
CA ASP A 118 -15.90 16.47 12.68
C ASP A 118 -16.51 16.54 11.27
N LYS A 119 -17.84 16.62 11.19
CA LYS A 119 -18.57 16.59 9.90
C LYS A 119 -18.18 17.75 8.98
N ASN A 120 -17.87 18.92 9.52
CA ASN A 120 -17.46 20.07 8.72
C ASN A 120 -16.07 19.85 8.13
N ILE A 121 -15.16 19.28 8.92
CA ILE A 121 -13.80 18.95 8.51
C ILE A 121 -13.81 17.85 7.44
N ASP A 122 -14.59 16.79 7.66
CA ASP A 122 -14.77 15.71 6.67
C ASP A 122 -15.31 16.25 5.34
N SER A 123 -16.31 17.13 5.38
CA SER A 123 -16.87 17.81 4.20
C SER A 123 -15.84 18.68 3.48
N GLU A 124 -14.97 19.35 4.22
CA GLU A 124 -13.88 20.16 3.67
C GLU A 124 -12.82 19.29 2.99
N PHE A 125 -12.38 18.22 3.64
CA PHE A 125 -11.44 17.26 3.04
C PHE A 125 -12.03 16.57 1.81
N LEU A 126 -13.32 16.25 1.78
CA LEU A 126 -13.99 15.74 0.57
C LEU A 126 -13.88 16.72 -0.61
N LYS A 127 -14.04 18.03 -0.37
CA LYS A 127 -13.86 19.05 -1.41
C LYS A 127 -12.41 19.11 -1.88
N MET A 128 -11.45 19.00 -0.96
CA MET A 128 -10.03 19.01 -1.29
C MET A 128 -9.61 17.80 -2.12
N VAL A 129 -10.09 16.60 -1.77
CA VAL A 129 -9.81 15.38 -2.54
C VAL A 129 -10.31 15.49 -4.00
N LYS A 130 -11.44 16.19 -4.24
CA LYS A 130 -11.97 16.44 -5.60
C LYS A 130 -11.26 17.57 -6.35
N ASN A 131 -10.51 18.42 -5.66
CA ASN A 131 -9.91 19.59 -6.26
C ASN A 131 -8.60 19.22 -6.99
N LYS A 132 -8.63 19.23 -8.32
CA LYS A 132 -7.48 18.89 -9.18
C LYS A 132 -6.31 19.90 -9.10
N ASN A 133 -6.52 21.07 -8.50
CA ASN A 133 -5.45 22.05 -8.27
C ASN A 133 -4.62 21.74 -7.02
N ILE A 134 -5.10 20.85 -6.15
CA ILE A 134 -4.34 20.38 -4.99
C ILE A 134 -3.38 19.30 -5.45
N ASP A 135 -2.18 19.32 -4.89
CA ASP A 135 -1.15 18.32 -5.15
C ASP A 135 -1.68 16.89 -5.00
N LYS A 136 -1.28 16.03 -5.93
CA LYS A 136 -1.76 14.66 -6.02
C LYS A 136 -1.44 13.84 -4.76
N GLU A 137 -0.24 13.98 -4.20
CA GLU A 137 0.17 13.23 -3.02
C GLU A 137 -0.61 13.68 -1.78
N VAL A 138 -0.92 14.98 -1.68
CA VAL A 138 -1.81 15.52 -0.65
C VAL A 138 -3.22 14.92 -0.77
N ARG A 139 -3.78 14.87 -1.99
CA ARG A 139 -5.10 14.26 -2.25
C ARG A 139 -5.12 12.77 -1.90
N GLU A 140 -4.08 12.03 -2.25
CA GLU A 140 -3.94 10.60 -1.93
C GLU A 140 -3.92 10.34 -0.41
N ASN A 141 -3.20 11.16 0.36
CA ASN A 141 -3.16 11.05 1.82
C ASN A 141 -4.50 11.44 2.47
N LEU A 142 -5.19 12.46 1.94
CA LEU A 142 -6.50 12.90 2.47
C LEU A 142 -7.57 11.80 2.39
N ILE A 143 -7.54 10.92 1.37
CA ILE A 143 -8.51 9.81 1.27
C ILE A 143 -8.54 8.97 2.54
N TRP A 144 -7.40 8.79 3.21
CA TRP A 144 -7.28 7.93 4.37
C TRP A 144 -7.88 8.54 5.64
N THR A 145 -7.95 9.87 5.74
CA THR A 145 -8.54 10.57 6.89
C THR A 145 -10.06 10.68 6.82
N LEU A 146 -10.66 10.51 5.64
CA LEU A 146 -12.11 10.63 5.46
C LEU A 146 -12.89 9.63 6.32
N ASN A 147 -14.03 10.09 6.84
CA ASN A 147 -14.98 9.27 7.57
C ASN A 147 -15.62 8.23 6.65
N ASN A 148 -15.92 7.05 7.20
CA ASN A 148 -16.58 5.96 6.47
C ASN A 148 -18.10 6.18 6.43
N ASN A 149 -18.55 7.07 5.55
CA ASN A 149 -19.97 7.40 5.36
C ASN A 149 -20.39 7.34 3.87
N SER A 150 -21.68 7.49 3.60
CA SER A 150 -22.24 7.39 2.24
C SER A 150 -21.73 8.47 1.29
N ALA A 151 -21.51 9.70 1.77
CA ALA A 151 -20.97 10.80 0.96
C ALA A 151 -19.51 10.55 0.55
N THR A 152 -18.71 10.04 1.49
CA THR A 152 -17.35 9.56 1.22
C THR A 152 -17.38 8.41 0.22
N THR A 153 -18.21 7.39 0.44
CA THR A 153 -18.31 6.23 -0.46
C THR A 153 -18.64 6.64 -1.88
N SER A 154 -19.64 7.51 -2.06
CA SER A 154 -20.03 8.02 -3.39
C SER A 154 -18.92 8.85 -4.04
N THR A 155 -18.20 9.65 -3.26
CA THR A 155 -17.07 10.45 -3.75
C THR A 155 -15.91 9.57 -4.18
N LEU A 156 -15.55 8.57 -3.38
CA LEU A 156 -14.48 7.65 -3.69
C LEU A 156 -14.83 6.77 -4.90
N GLU A 157 -16.08 6.32 -5.06
CA GLU A 157 -16.52 5.60 -6.25
C GLU A 157 -16.34 6.44 -7.52
N ASP A 158 -16.73 7.72 -7.49
CA ASP A 158 -16.51 8.65 -8.61
C ASP A 158 -15.03 8.77 -8.97
N ILE A 159 -14.15 8.90 -7.97
CA ILE A 159 -12.70 8.96 -8.15
C ILE A 159 -12.15 7.69 -8.80
N VAL A 160 -12.61 6.51 -8.34
CA VAL A 160 -12.20 5.22 -8.91
C VAL A 160 -12.44 5.17 -10.42
N PHE A 161 -13.56 5.70 -10.89
CA PHE A 161 -13.88 5.67 -12.31
C PHE A 161 -13.26 6.82 -13.09
N ASN A 162 -13.20 8.04 -12.54
CA ASN A 162 -13.04 9.25 -13.33
C ASN A 162 -11.74 10.05 -13.09
N ASP A 163 -10.90 9.69 -12.11
CA ASP A 163 -9.68 10.47 -11.78
C ASP A 163 -8.38 9.77 -12.20
N ASP A 164 -7.23 10.26 -11.73
CA ASP A 164 -5.93 9.63 -11.96
C ASP A 164 -5.86 8.21 -11.37
N GLU A 165 -5.11 7.34 -12.05
CA GLU A 165 -4.93 5.93 -11.71
C GLU A 165 -4.44 5.64 -10.29
N LYS A 166 -3.51 6.42 -9.75
CA LYS A 166 -3.02 6.25 -8.37
C LYS A 166 -4.08 6.70 -7.35
N LEU A 167 -4.79 7.78 -7.63
CA LEU A 167 -5.87 8.24 -6.76
C LEU A 167 -7.05 7.26 -6.75
N ALA A 168 -7.38 6.70 -7.93
CA ALA A 168 -8.34 5.62 -8.07
C ALA A 168 -7.93 4.39 -7.25
N PHE A 169 -6.65 4.01 -7.28
CA PHE A 169 -6.13 2.92 -6.46
C PHE A 169 -6.32 3.18 -4.95
N GLN A 170 -5.97 4.38 -4.47
CA GLN A 170 -6.16 4.75 -3.05
C GLN A 170 -7.65 4.76 -2.66
N ALA A 171 -8.52 5.31 -3.51
CA ALA A 171 -9.95 5.34 -3.29
C ALA A 171 -10.54 3.93 -3.18
N MET A 172 -10.19 3.04 -4.12
CA MET A 172 -10.61 1.63 -4.09
C MET A 172 -10.11 0.91 -2.83
N LYS A 173 -8.84 1.14 -2.45
CA LYS A 173 -8.24 0.56 -1.25
C LYS A 173 -8.95 1.02 0.02
N LYS A 174 -9.32 2.30 0.11
CA LYS A 174 -10.09 2.86 1.23
C LYS A 174 -11.51 2.32 1.28
N ILE A 175 -12.25 2.26 0.16
CA ILE A 175 -13.59 1.65 0.14
C ILE A 175 -13.52 0.20 0.64
N ARG A 176 -12.59 -0.60 0.10
CA ARG A 176 -12.41 -2.00 0.48
C ARG A 176 -12.16 -2.20 1.98
N SER A 177 -11.49 -1.26 2.65
CA SER A 177 -11.19 -1.41 4.08
C SER A 177 -12.40 -1.25 5.00
N TYR A 178 -13.52 -0.71 4.52
CA TYR A 178 -14.73 -0.55 5.35
C TYR A 178 -16.04 -1.04 4.72
N ASP A 179 -16.10 -1.22 3.39
CA ASP A 179 -17.27 -1.70 2.66
C ASP A 179 -16.83 -2.63 1.53
N SER A 180 -16.55 -3.88 1.90
CA SER A 180 -16.07 -4.92 0.98
C SER A 180 -17.11 -5.28 -0.09
N GLU A 181 -18.39 -5.24 0.26
CA GLU A 181 -19.52 -5.49 -0.66
C GLU A 181 -19.67 -4.39 -1.73
N LYS A 182 -19.43 -3.14 -1.37
CA LYS A 182 -19.37 -2.06 -2.36
C LYS A 182 -18.12 -2.18 -3.22
N ALA A 183 -16.97 -2.50 -2.61
CA ALA A 183 -15.72 -2.69 -3.32
C ALA A 183 -15.84 -3.81 -4.37
N ILE A 184 -16.46 -4.95 -4.06
CA ILE A 184 -16.62 -6.04 -5.04
C ILE A 184 -17.49 -5.61 -6.23
N LYS A 185 -18.60 -4.87 -5.99
CA LYS A 185 -19.46 -4.34 -7.06
C LYS A 185 -18.71 -3.36 -7.98
N ILE A 186 -17.83 -2.53 -7.41
CA ILE A 186 -16.98 -1.62 -8.19
C ILE A 186 -15.95 -2.42 -8.99
N ALA A 187 -15.31 -3.42 -8.36
CA ALA A 187 -14.33 -4.28 -9.01
C ALA A 187 -14.95 -5.01 -10.20
N ASP A 188 -16.15 -5.57 -10.06
CA ASP A 188 -16.85 -6.27 -11.14
C ASP A 188 -17.14 -5.36 -12.33
N LYS A 189 -17.52 -4.09 -12.10
CA LYS A 189 -17.66 -3.10 -13.19
C LYS A 189 -16.34 -2.85 -13.92
N ILE A 190 -15.23 -2.73 -13.18
CA ILE A 190 -13.90 -2.52 -13.76
C ILE A 190 -13.48 -3.75 -14.57
N ILE A 191 -13.67 -4.96 -14.04
CA ILE A 191 -13.32 -6.20 -14.72
C ILE A 191 -14.19 -6.44 -15.96
N ALA A 192 -15.50 -6.12 -15.90
CA ALA A 192 -16.37 -6.19 -17.07
C ALA A 192 -15.90 -5.25 -18.20
N LYS A 193 -15.46 -4.03 -17.84
CA LYS A 193 -14.86 -3.10 -18.80
C LYS A 193 -13.54 -3.62 -19.35
N TYR A 194 -12.69 -4.20 -18.50
CA TYR A 194 -11.45 -4.86 -18.93
C TYR A 194 -11.71 -5.95 -19.98
N TYR A 195 -12.72 -6.81 -19.79
CA TYR A 195 -13.05 -7.84 -20.77
C TYR A 195 -13.44 -7.27 -22.14
N SER A 196 -14.04 -6.07 -22.16
CA SER A 196 -14.47 -5.40 -23.39
C SER A 196 -13.31 -4.71 -24.10
N ASP A 197 -12.51 -3.95 -23.35
CA ASP A 197 -11.51 -3.05 -23.93
C ASP A 197 -10.11 -3.65 -23.98
N LYS A 198 -9.86 -4.71 -23.18
CA LYS A 198 -8.55 -5.35 -22.94
C LYS A 198 -7.44 -4.37 -22.52
N ILE A 199 -7.81 -3.22 -21.97
CA ILE A 199 -6.89 -2.21 -21.44
C ILE A 199 -6.54 -2.54 -19.99
N GLN A 200 -5.25 -2.65 -19.71
CA GLN A 200 -4.72 -2.78 -18.36
C GLN A 200 -4.32 -1.42 -17.80
N ASN A 201 -4.60 -1.22 -16.52
CA ASN A 201 -4.23 -0.01 -15.78
C ASN A 201 -4.36 -0.28 -14.27
N GLU A 202 -3.97 0.68 -13.44
CA GLU A 202 -4.08 0.56 -11.98
C GLU A 202 -5.51 0.31 -11.47
N ARG A 203 -6.55 0.62 -12.25
CA ARG A 203 -7.93 0.28 -11.89
C ARG A 203 -8.16 -1.22 -11.95
N VAL A 204 -7.73 -1.89 -13.02
CA VAL A 204 -7.80 -3.37 -13.12
C VAL A 204 -7.00 -4.00 -11.98
N ARG A 205 -5.80 -3.46 -11.70
CA ARG A 205 -4.96 -3.92 -10.59
C ARG A 205 -5.67 -3.81 -9.24
N SER A 206 -6.27 -2.66 -8.95
CA SER A 206 -7.02 -2.43 -7.70
C SER A 206 -8.29 -3.27 -7.62
N ALA A 207 -8.96 -3.53 -8.74
CA ALA A 207 -10.11 -4.43 -8.82
C ALA A 207 -9.71 -5.87 -8.48
N VAL A 208 -8.64 -6.41 -9.09
CA VAL A 208 -8.10 -7.74 -8.76
C VAL A 208 -7.75 -7.83 -7.28
N LYS A 209 -7.07 -6.81 -6.74
CA LYS A 209 -6.76 -6.75 -5.30
C LYS A 209 -7.99 -6.63 -4.40
N ALA A 210 -9.10 -6.08 -4.89
CA ALA A 210 -10.36 -6.08 -4.14
C ALA A 210 -11.05 -7.45 -4.16
N LYS A 211 -11.04 -8.13 -5.31
CA LYS A 211 -11.61 -9.47 -5.46
C LYS A 211 -10.91 -10.49 -4.56
N VAL A 212 -9.57 -10.52 -4.54
CA VAL A 212 -8.84 -11.48 -3.70
C VAL A 212 -9.12 -11.30 -2.21
N GLU A 213 -9.11 -10.06 -1.72
CA GLU A 213 -9.40 -9.76 -0.31
C GLU A 213 -10.83 -10.20 0.05
N PHE A 214 -11.78 -10.02 -0.86
CA PHE A 214 -13.15 -10.47 -0.66
C PHE A 214 -13.26 -12.00 -0.61
N PHE A 215 -12.72 -12.70 -1.61
CA PHE A 215 -12.83 -14.16 -1.68
C PHE A 215 -12.03 -14.89 -0.60
N ARG A 216 -10.89 -14.32 -0.14
CA ARG A 216 -10.12 -14.87 0.98
C ARG A 216 -10.99 -15.05 2.24
N HIS A 217 -11.90 -14.11 2.50
CA HIS A 217 -12.79 -14.14 3.66
C HIS A 217 -14.17 -14.78 3.38
N ASN A 218 -14.48 -15.07 2.11
CA ASN A 218 -15.77 -15.63 1.68
C ASN A 218 -15.58 -16.99 0.98
N LYS A 219 -14.94 -17.93 1.67
CA LYS A 219 -14.54 -19.25 1.13
C LYS A 219 -15.71 -20.13 0.65
N SER A 220 -16.96 -19.79 0.99
CA SER A 220 -18.16 -20.48 0.52
C SER A 220 -18.53 -20.17 -0.95
N LEU A 221 -18.01 -19.09 -1.53
CA LEU A 221 -18.29 -18.65 -2.91
C LEU A 221 -17.36 -19.33 -3.92
N THR A 222 -17.44 -20.65 -4.00
CA THR A 222 -16.46 -21.47 -4.75
C THR A 222 -16.48 -21.16 -6.25
N LYS A 223 -17.66 -21.05 -6.87
CA LYS A 223 -17.77 -20.78 -8.33
C LYS A 223 -17.20 -19.42 -8.72
N GLU A 224 -17.51 -18.40 -7.95
CA GLU A 224 -17.03 -17.04 -8.17
C GLU A 224 -15.51 -16.95 -7.92
N SER A 225 -15.02 -17.69 -6.93
CA SER A 225 -13.59 -17.85 -6.67
C SER A 225 -12.88 -18.55 -7.84
N ASP A 226 -13.44 -19.61 -8.41
CA ASP A 226 -12.86 -20.31 -9.57
C ASP A 226 -12.81 -19.42 -10.81
N ALA A 227 -13.85 -18.62 -11.04
CA ALA A 227 -13.85 -17.62 -12.11
C ALA A 227 -12.79 -16.54 -11.88
N PHE A 228 -12.54 -16.16 -10.61
CA PHE A 228 -11.47 -15.24 -10.26
C PHE A 228 -10.08 -15.84 -10.47
N ILE A 229 -9.86 -17.10 -10.10
CA ILE A 229 -8.62 -17.83 -10.40
C ILE A 229 -8.35 -17.82 -11.91
N SER A 230 -9.38 -18.12 -12.71
CA SER A 230 -9.29 -18.11 -14.18
C SER A 230 -8.89 -16.75 -14.74
N LEU A 231 -9.46 -15.66 -14.21
CA LEU A 231 -9.05 -14.29 -14.56
C LEU A 231 -7.57 -14.03 -14.24
N CYS A 232 -7.10 -14.43 -13.05
CA CYS A 232 -5.70 -14.24 -12.67
C CYS A 232 -4.75 -15.04 -13.57
N ILE A 233 -5.12 -16.27 -13.95
CA ILE A 233 -4.37 -17.09 -14.90
C ILE A 233 -4.29 -16.40 -16.28
N GLU A 234 -5.43 -15.89 -16.81
CA GLU A 234 -5.44 -15.12 -18.07
C GLU A 234 -4.50 -13.91 -17.99
N LEU A 235 -4.50 -13.20 -16.87
CA LEU A 235 -3.65 -12.03 -16.67
C LEU A 235 -2.16 -12.39 -16.61
N LEU A 236 -1.81 -13.57 -16.10
CA LEU A 236 -0.43 -14.03 -15.98
C LEU A 236 0.13 -14.52 -17.32
N GLU A 237 -0.64 -15.35 -18.03
CA GLU A 237 -0.20 -16.04 -19.25
C GLU A 237 -0.06 -15.11 -20.45
N ASN A 238 -0.65 -13.92 -20.38
CA ASN A 238 -0.53 -12.96 -21.47
C ASN A 238 0.82 -12.21 -21.41
N PRO A 239 1.70 -12.39 -22.41
CA PRO A 239 3.04 -11.81 -22.39
C PRO A 239 3.04 -10.28 -22.48
N SER A 240 1.95 -9.66 -22.96
CA SER A 240 1.83 -8.20 -23.05
C SER A 240 1.47 -7.53 -21.72
N TYR A 241 1.28 -8.31 -20.64
CA TYR A 241 0.65 -7.86 -19.40
C TYR A 241 1.65 -7.76 -18.23
N GLU A 242 2.85 -7.21 -18.46
CA GLU A 242 3.93 -7.17 -17.45
C GLU A 242 3.51 -6.56 -16.10
N LEU A 243 2.72 -5.47 -16.11
CA LEU A 243 2.24 -4.81 -14.89
C LEU A 243 1.28 -5.68 -14.05
N MET A 244 0.65 -6.70 -14.65
CA MET A 244 -0.36 -7.53 -13.98
C MET A 244 0.19 -8.86 -13.48
N LYS A 245 1.33 -9.34 -13.98
CA LYS A 245 1.89 -10.65 -13.61
C LYS A 245 2.05 -10.82 -12.10
N ASP A 246 2.78 -9.90 -11.46
CA ASP A 246 2.96 -9.91 -10.00
C ASP A 246 1.64 -9.81 -9.27
N THR A 247 0.74 -8.94 -9.74
CA THR A 247 -0.57 -8.76 -9.13
C THR A 247 -1.38 -10.04 -9.18
N ALA A 248 -1.38 -10.75 -10.31
CA ALA A 248 -2.07 -12.02 -10.48
C ALA A 248 -1.47 -13.12 -9.59
N ILE A 249 -0.13 -13.26 -9.57
CA ILE A 249 0.56 -14.26 -8.74
C ILE A 249 0.30 -14.00 -7.26
N PHE A 250 0.48 -12.77 -6.78
CA PHE A 250 0.20 -12.42 -5.39
C PHE A 250 -1.27 -12.63 -5.06
N SER A 251 -2.20 -12.37 -5.99
CA SER A 251 -3.63 -12.58 -5.73
C SER A 251 -4.01 -14.06 -5.70
N LEU A 252 -3.40 -14.90 -6.54
CA LEU A 252 -3.57 -16.35 -6.47
C LEU A 252 -3.01 -16.91 -5.15
N SER A 253 -1.84 -16.43 -4.72
CA SER A 253 -1.23 -16.79 -3.43
C SER A 253 -2.07 -16.34 -2.23
N GLU A 254 -2.55 -15.09 -2.23
CA GLU A 254 -3.35 -14.51 -1.15
C GLU A 254 -4.73 -15.18 -1.00
N LEU A 255 -5.23 -15.86 -2.03
CA LEU A 255 -6.53 -16.54 -2.01
C LEU A 255 -6.56 -17.75 -1.07
N GLN A 256 -5.39 -18.34 -0.76
CA GLN A 256 -5.27 -19.56 0.05
C GLN A 256 -6.11 -20.73 -0.48
N ASN A 257 -6.16 -20.89 -1.81
CA ASN A 257 -6.94 -21.93 -2.48
C ASN A 257 -6.01 -22.99 -3.08
N GLU A 258 -6.35 -24.28 -2.91
CA GLU A 258 -5.54 -25.42 -3.36
C GLU A 258 -5.26 -25.38 -4.87
N ALA A 259 -6.24 -25.06 -5.71
CA ALA A 259 -6.08 -24.98 -7.16
C ALA A 259 -5.16 -23.81 -7.57
N ALA A 260 -5.31 -22.66 -6.91
CA ALA A 260 -4.46 -21.49 -7.16
C ALA A 260 -2.99 -21.76 -6.80
N ILE A 261 -2.75 -22.38 -5.64
CA ILE A 261 -1.40 -22.76 -5.19
C ILE A 261 -0.80 -23.81 -6.13
N SER A 262 -1.57 -24.84 -6.50
CA SER A 262 -1.13 -25.89 -7.40
C SER A 262 -0.73 -25.32 -8.77
N TYR A 263 -1.49 -24.36 -9.29
CA TYR A 263 -1.15 -23.65 -10.53
C TYR A 263 0.18 -22.90 -10.41
N ILE A 264 0.38 -22.08 -9.35
CA ILE A 264 1.62 -21.33 -9.12
C ILE A 264 2.83 -22.28 -9.09
N LEU A 265 2.74 -23.36 -8.33
CA LEU A 265 3.83 -24.31 -8.17
C LEU A 265 4.11 -25.10 -9.45
N SER A 266 3.07 -25.35 -10.24
CA SER A 266 3.18 -26.10 -11.51
C SER A 266 3.68 -25.27 -12.68
N SER A 267 3.46 -23.95 -12.66
CA SER A 267 3.85 -23.06 -13.74
C SER A 267 5.38 -22.87 -13.85
N ASN A 268 5.90 -22.97 -15.07
CA ASN A 268 7.29 -22.65 -15.38
C ASN A 268 7.51 -21.14 -15.59
N ASP A 269 6.42 -20.39 -15.82
CA ASP A 269 6.46 -18.95 -16.04
C ASP A 269 6.50 -18.15 -14.74
N VAL A 270 6.33 -18.81 -13.59
CA VAL A 270 6.46 -18.21 -12.26
C VAL A 270 7.87 -18.44 -11.74
N GLU A 271 8.54 -17.33 -11.45
CA GLU A 271 9.91 -17.28 -10.91
C GLU A 271 9.98 -17.91 -9.50
N ASP A 272 11.11 -18.55 -9.18
CA ASP A 272 11.24 -19.34 -7.96
C ASP A 272 11.05 -18.51 -6.68
N TYR A 273 11.47 -17.24 -6.65
CA TYR A 273 11.27 -16.39 -5.46
C TYR A 273 9.78 -16.09 -5.21
N LEU A 274 8.94 -16.05 -6.24
CA LEU A 274 7.48 -15.91 -6.11
C LEU A 274 6.85 -17.22 -5.64
N LYS A 275 7.38 -18.37 -6.07
CA LYS A 275 6.98 -19.68 -5.54
C LYS A 275 7.34 -19.81 -4.06
N VAL A 276 8.55 -19.40 -3.66
CA VAL A 276 8.98 -19.36 -2.26
C VAL A 276 8.01 -18.52 -1.42
N TYR A 277 7.66 -17.31 -1.89
CA TYR A 277 6.66 -16.47 -1.23
C TYR A 277 5.30 -17.18 -1.09
N CYS A 278 4.82 -17.81 -2.16
CA CYS A 278 3.57 -18.56 -2.16
C CYS A 278 3.59 -19.71 -1.14
N ILE A 279 4.70 -20.45 -1.04
CA ILE A 279 4.87 -21.58 -0.12
C ILE A 279 4.88 -21.09 1.32
N ASP A 280 5.68 -20.07 1.65
CA ASP A 280 5.75 -19.50 3.01
C ASP A 280 4.37 -19.00 3.47
N GLN A 281 3.66 -18.26 2.61
CA GLN A 281 2.35 -17.70 2.92
C GLN A 281 1.27 -18.76 3.10
N ASN A 282 1.34 -19.88 2.37
CA ASN A 282 0.26 -20.87 2.27
C ASN A 282 0.55 -22.19 3.00
N TYR A 283 1.43 -22.16 4.01
CA TYR A 283 1.71 -23.33 4.86
C TYR A 283 0.43 -24.05 5.34
N THR A 284 -0.56 -23.31 5.83
CA THR A 284 -1.81 -23.88 6.36
C THR A 284 -2.61 -24.61 5.29
N THR A 285 -2.64 -24.08 4.07
CA THR A 285 -3.32 -24.71 2.93
C THR A 285 -2.55 -25.94 2.45
N LEU A 286 -1.22 -25.88 2.36
CA LEU A 286 -0.39 -27.05 2.03
C LEU A 286 -0.58 -28.18 3.06
N LEU A 287 -0.67 -27.83 4.34
CA LEU A 287 -0.96 -28.79 5.40
C LEU A 287 -2.38 -29.38 5.28
N SER A 288 -3.38 -28.58 4.90
CA SER A 288 -4.76 -29.09 4.71
C SER A 288 -4.88 -30.01 3.50
N MET A 289 -4.13 -29.76 2.42
CA MET A 289 -4.11 -30.62 1.23
C MET A 289 -3.72 -32.07 1.57
N ILE A 290 -2.79 -32.28 2.51
CA ILE A 290 -2.35 -33.63 2.91
C ILE A 290 -3.10 -34.21 4.11
N ASN A 291 -3.75 -33.39 4.94
CA ASN A 291 -4.49 -33.87 6.12
C ASN A 291 -5.99 -34.09 5.86
N ASN A 292 -6.62 -33.28 5.02
CA ASN A 292 -8.08 -33.23 4.89
C ASN A 292 -8.57 -33.67 3.50
N ASN A 293 -7.77 -33.47 2.45
CA ASN A 293 -8.14 -33.73 1.04
C ASN A 293 -7.11 -34.64 0.36
N LEU A 294 -6.84 -35.80 0.96
CA LEU A 294 -5.73 -36.64 0.52
C LEU A 294 -5.94 -37.22 -0.89
N SER A 295 -5.12 -36.78 -1.84
CA SER A 295 -4.97 -37.35 -3.18
C SER A 295 -3.48 -37.45 -3.53
N ASP A 296 -3.12 -38.36 -4.45
CA ASP A 296 -1.73 -38.47 -4.92
C ASP A 296 -1.25 -37.13 -5.53
N GLU A 297 -2.11 -36.44 -6.27
CA GLU A 297 -1.83 -35.10 -6.82
C GLU A 297 -1.51 -34.09 -5.71
N ASN A 298 -2.29 -34.07 -4.63
CA ASN A 298 -2.04 -33.17 -3.50
C ASN A 298 -0.71 -33.49 -2.79
N ILE A 299 -0.36 -34.78 -2.66
CA ILE A 299 0.94 -35.19 -2.12
C ILE A 299 2.07 -34.69 -3.04
N GLU A 300 1.96 -34.86 -4.35
CA GLU A 300 2.96 -34.42 -5.34
C GLU A 300 3.16 -32.90 -5.32
N ILE A 301 2.08 -32.13 -5.23
CA ILE A 301 2.16 -30.67 -5.13
C ILE A 301 2.87 -30.25 -3.85
N VAL A 302 2.57 -30.88 -2.71
CA VAL A 302 3.24 -30.55 -1.44
C VAL A 302 4.71 -30.99 -1.44
N ILE A 303 5.04 -32.12 -2.05
CA ILE A 303 6.43 -32.55 -2.33
C ILE A 303 7.15 -31.49 -3.17
N LYS A 304 6.51 -30.98 -4.24
CA LYS A 304 7.07 -29.94 -5.10
C LYS A 304 7.32 -28.64 -4.33
N ALA A 305 6.36 -28.22 -3.49
CA ALA A 305 6.51 -27.07 -2.61
C ALA A 305 7.73 -27.24 -1.69
N MET A 306 7.83 -28.39 -1.02
CA MET A 306 8.93 -28.69 -0.09
C MET A 306 10.30 -28.79 -0.78
N ASN A 307 10.35 -29.10 -2.08
CA ASN A 307 11.61 -29.10 -2.84
C ASN A 307 12.11 -27.68 -3.15
N ILE A 308 11.19 -26.72 -3.28
CA ILE A 308 11.50 -25.33 -3.57
C ILE A 308 11.82 -24.58 -2.27
N TYR A 309 10.99 -24.76 -1.24
CA TYR A 309 11.14 -24.11 0.05
C TYR A 309 10.73 -25.05 1.19
N PRO A 310 11.69 -25.79 1.78
CA PRO A 310 11.39 -26.72 2.86
C PRO A 310 10.91 -25.99 4.12
N ILE A 311 9.74 -26.40 4.65
CA ILE A 311 9.18 -25.92 5.92
C ILE A 311 9.24 -27.04 6.96
N THR A 312 9.98 -26.82 8.05
CA THR A 312 10.23 -27.83 9.09
C THR A 312 8.95 -28.45 9.64
N ASP A 313 7.93 -27.63 9.90
CA ASP A 313 6.65 -28.05 10.46
C ASP A 313 5.82 -28.93 9.51
N LEU A 314 6.10 -28.92 8.20
CA LEU A 314 5.39 -29.71 7.19
C LEU A 314 6.07 -31.08 6.92
N ILE A 315 7.33 -31.26 7.32
CA ILE A 315 8.12 -32.48 7.08
C ILE A 315 7.46 -33.71 7.70
N THR A 316 7.16 -33.65 9.00
CA THR A 316 6.59 -34.81 9.74
C THR A 316 5.20 -35.19 9.24
N PRO A 317 4.25 -34.24 9.05
CA PRO A 317 2.96 -34.54 8.41
C PRO A 317 3.11 -35.19 7.03
N LEU A 318 3.97 -34.64 6.17
CA LEU A 318 4.16 -35.16 4.81
C LEU A 318 4.72 -36.58 4.80
N LYS A 319 5.73 -36.88 5.63
CA LYS A 319 6.27 -38.25 5.80
C LYS A 319 5.18 -39.26 6.12
N LYS A 320 4.37 -38.95 7.13
CA LYS A 320 3.32 -39.84 7.62
C LYS A 320 2.34 -40.17 6.50
N VAL A 321 1.99 -39.18 5.68
CA VAL A 321 1.06 -39.35 4.56
C VAL A 321 1.71 -40.16 3.42
N MET A 322 2.97 -39.90 3.09
CA MET A 322 3.71 -40.67 2.08
C MET A 322 3.84 -42.16 2.45
N GLU A 323 4.10 -42.48 3.72
CA GLU A 323 4.17 -43.87 4.22
C GLU A 323 2.84 -44.60 4.15
N GLN A 324 1.73 -43.86 4.24
CA GLN A 324 0.37 -44.38 4.21
C GLN A 324 -0.21 -44.45 2.80
N SER A 325 0.39 -43.77 1.81
CA SER A 325 -0.11 -43.78 0.44
C SER A 325 0.16 -45.15 -0.23
N PRO A 326 -0.82 -45.69 -0.99
CA PRO A 326 -0.61 -46.88 -1.81
C PRO A 326 0.42 -46.66 -2.93
N ASN A 327 0.70 -45.42 -3.29
CA ASN A 327 1.69 -45.07 -4.31
C ASN A 327 3.09 -44.96 -3.69
N LYS A 328 3.89 -46.03 -3.86
CA LYS A 328 5.24 -46.14 -3.27
C LYS A 328 6.33 -45.35 -4.01
N GLN A 329 5.98 -44.52 -5.01
CA GLN A 329 6.97 -43.82 -5.84
C GLN A 329 7.35 -42.42 -5.31
N PHE A 330 6.75 -41.94 -4.22
CA PHE A 330 7.15 -40.66 -3.64
C PHE A 330 8.57 -40.72 -3.07
N SER A 331 9.51 -39.99 -3.69
CA SER A 331 10.91 -39.96 -3.26
C SER A 331 11.09 -39.32 -1.89
N THR A 332 11.90 -39.94 -1.03
CA THR A 332 12.22 -39.47 0.32
C THR A 332 13.40 -38.49 0.39
N SER A 333 14.04 -38.13 -0.73
CA SER A 333 15.24 -37.26 -0.73
C SER A 333 15.02 -35.86 -0.13
N LEU A 334 13.77 -35.42 -0.07
CA LEU A 334 13.29 -34.15 0.51
C LEU A 334 13.45 -34.00 2.02
N ILE A 335 13.66 -35.11 2.72
CA ILE A 335 13.49 -35.23 4.16
C ILE A 335 14.77 -34.87 4.94
N GLU A 336 15.89 -34.72 4.26
CA GLU A 336 17.22 -34.54 4.87
C GLU A 336 17.71 -33.08 4.85
N THR A 337 16.94 -32.15 4.27
CA THR A 337 17.29 -30.72 4.23
C THR A 337 16.91 -29.98 5.51
N GLU A 338 17.79 -29.09 5.99
CA GLU A 338 17.46 -28.12 7.04
C GLU A 338 16.29 -27.23 6.56
N GLY A 339 15.13 -27.36 7.20
CA GLY A 339 13.94 -26.59 6.86
C GLY A 339 13.87 -25.24 7.56
N ASN A 340 13.11 -24.33 6.97
CA ASN A 340 12.77 -23.06 7.61
C ASN A 340 11.62 -23.29 8.61
N PRO A 341 11.64 -22.63 9.79
CA PRO A 341 10.49 -22.66 10.68
C PRO A 341 9.30 -21.97 9.99
N VAL A 342 8.09 -22.44 10.27
CA VAL A 342 6.88 -21.76 9.79
C VAL A 342 6.89 -20.28 10.20
N ASN A 343 6.62 -19.40 9.22
CA ASN A 343 6.46 -17.99 9.50
C ASN A 343 5.14 -17.76 10.26
N LYS A 344 5.26 -17.53 11.57
CA LYS A 344 4.13 -17.34 12.49
C LYS A 344 3.20 -16.21 12.09
N LYS A 345 3.65 -15.27 11.25
CA LYS A 345 2.80 -14.22 10.69
C LYS A 345 1.62 -14.82 9.94
N TRP A 346 1.76 -15.96 9.25
CA TRP A 346 0.74 -16.50 8.35
C TRP A 346 -0.26 -17.46 9.01
N ILE A 347 0.01 -17.91 10.25
CA ILE A 347 -0.83 -18.91 10.94
C ILE A 347 -2.20 -18.35 11.35
N ASN A 348 -2.30 -17.03 11.52
CA ASN A 348 -3.51 -16.35 12.02
C ASN A 348 -4.24 -15.50 10.97
N TYR A 349 -3.94 -15.68 9.68
CA TYR A 349 -4.54 -14.90 8.58
C TYR A 349 -5.56 -15.66 7.76
#